data_AF-A0A7S2WA36-F1
#
_entry.id   AF-A0A7S2WA36-F1
#
_cell.length_a   1.000
_cell.length_b   1.000
_cell.length_c   1.000
_cell.angle_alpha   90.00
_cell.angle_beta   90.00
_cell.angle_gamma   90.00
#
_symmetry.space_group_name_H-M   'P 1'
#
loop_
_entity.id
_entity.type
_entity.pdbx_description
1 polymer ?
#
loop_
_entity_poly.entity_id
_entity_poly.type
_entity_poly.pdbx_seq_one_letter_code
_entity_poly.pdbx_strand_id
1 'polypeptide(L)'
;GLFTQIPELISYIESSPRFCGESGPSQMNVWMGTGGTRTPLHFDSFDNLFVQIVGAKYVRIYGREETDKLHVIRAKNNQLPESDYGKQGNMSAVNCEIDDVLGSGKCANSEAREATFKEVVMFPGDCLFIPARAWHYVRGLSTSISVNYWW
;
A
#
# COMPACT_ATOMS: atom_id res chain seq x y z
N GLY A 1 -1.91 -1.38 18.24
CA GLY A 1 -1.28 -0.42 17.30
C GLY A 1 -0.74 0.78 18.07
N LEU A 2 -0.21 1.80 17.38
CA LEU A 2 0.36 2.99 18.05
C LEU A 2 -0.65 3.69 18.97
N PHE A 3 -1.92 3.79 18.54
CA PHE A 3 -3.00 4.37 19.37
C PHE A 3 -3.30 3.58 20.65
N THR A 4 -2.93 2.30 20.72
CA THR A 4 -3.03 1.53 21.97
C THR A 4 -1.91 1.89 22.93
N GLN A 5 -0.74 2.24 22.39
CA GLN A 5 0.46 2.57 23.18
C GLN A 5 0.48 4.03 23.62
N ILE A 6 -0.06 4.93 22.79
CA ILE A 6 -0.16 6.38 23.06
C ILE A 6 -1.59 6.84 22.70
N PRO A 7 -2.60 6.59 23.57
CA PRO A 7 -4.00 6.90 23.30
C PRO A 7 -4.28 8.38 23.05
N GLU A 8 -3.47 9.28 23.61
CA GLU A 8 -3.59 10.72 23.47
C GLU A 8 -3.51 11.16 22.00
N LEU A 9 -2.82 10.40 21.15
CA LEU A 9 -2.73 10.66 19.71
C LEU A 9 -4.07 10.58 19.00
N ILE A 10 -5.04 9.83 19.53
CA ILE A 10 -6.40 9.75 18.96
C ILE A 10 -7.05 11.13 18.94
N SER A 11 -6.78 11.99 19.94
CA SER A 11 -7.36 13.34 20.00
C SER A 11 -6.90 14.29 18.88
N TYR A 12 -5.84 13.94 18.16
CA TYR A 12 -5.27 14.76 17.08
C TYR A 12 -5.74 14.35 15.68
N ILE A 13 -6.58 13.33 15.57
CA ILE A 13 -7.09 12.80 14.31
C ILE A 13 -8.59 12.53 14.40
N GLU A 14 -9.27 12.59 13.25
CA GLU A 14 -10.67 12.16 13.15
C GLU A 14 -10.75 10.64 13.27
N SER A 15 -11.37 10.12 14.32
CA SER A 15 -11.45 8.67 14.58
C SER A 15 -12.48 7.96 13.71
N SER A 16 -13.45 8.69 13.14
CA SER A 16 -14.43 8.13 12.22
C SER A 16 -14.69 9.06 11.03
N PRO A 17 -13.77 9.10 10.04
CA PRO A 17 -13.97 9.88 8.84
C PRO A 17 -15.25 9.44 8.13
N ARG A 18 -16.10 10.40 7.72
CA ARG A 18 -17.42 10.12 7.10
C ARG A 18 -17.38 9.19 5.88
N PHE A 19 -16.22 9.09 5.23
CA PHE A 19 -15.99 8.20 4.09
C PHE A 19 -15.91 6.71 4.47
N CYS A 20 -15.74 6.37 5.75
CA CYS A 20 -15.66 4.99 6.24
C CYS A 20 -17.04 4.35 6.52
N GLY A 21 -18.11 4.91 5.94
CA GLY A 21 -19.49 4.46 6.18
C GLY A 21 -20.01 4.77 7.59
N GLU A 22 -21.25 4.37 7.85
CA GLU A 22 -21.93 4.65 9.13
C GLU A 22 -21.29 3.92 10.33
N SER A 23 -20.75 2.72 10.09
CA SER A 23 -20.06 1.93 11.12
C SER A 23 -18.68 2.48 11.47
N GLY A 24 -18.12 3.38 10.65
CA GLY A 24 -16.77 3.88 10.81
C GLY A 24 -15.70 2.82 10.51
N PRO A 25 -14.42 3.15 10.77
CA PRO A 25 -13.30 2.25 10.53
C PRO A 25 -13.28 1.08 11.52
N SER A 26 -13.07 -0.13 10.99
CA SER A 26 -12.82 -1.35 11.78
C SER A 26 -11.41 -1.38 12.38
N GLN A 27 -10.45 -0.73 11.72
CA GLN A 27 -9.07 -0.63 12.19
C GLN A 27 -8.43 0.69 11.74
N MET A 28 -7.55 1.20 12.59
CA MET A 28 -6.71 2.37 12.31
C MET A 28 -5.25 2.03 12.56
N ASN A 29 -4.37 2.33 11.59
CA ASN A 29 -2.94 2.14 11.74
C ASN A 29 -2.16 3.44 11.48
N VAL A 30 -1.03 3.58 12.16
CA VAL A 30 -0.09 4.70 11.99
C VAL A 30 1.18 4.18 11.34
N TRP A 31 1.64 4.88 10.32
CA TRP A 31 2.85 4.57 9.58
C TRP A 31 3.85 5.70 9.78
N MET A 32 4.99 5.41 10.41
CA MET A 32 6.10 6.34 10.58
C MET A 32 7.34 5.76 9.93
N GLY A 33 8.06 6.55 9.13
CA GLY A 33 9.26 6.07 8.46
C GLY A 33 10.12 7.21 7.93
N THR A 34 11.37 6.91 7.61
CA THR A 34 12.31 7.83 6.98
C THR A 34 12.05 7.91 5.47
N GLY A 35 12.69 8.88 4.80
CA GLY A 35 12.72 8.93 3.34
C GLY A 35 13.35 7.67 2.75
N GLY A 36 12.75 7.13 1.69
CA GLY A 36 13.19 5.93 1.00
C GLY A 36 12.55 4.62 1.49
N THR A 37 11.80 4.60 2.60
CA THR A 37 11.07 3.40 3.03
C THR A 37 10.07 2.98 1.96
N ARG A 38 10.04 1.68 1.64
CA ARG A 38 9.17 1.09 0.62
C ARG A 38 8.26 0.04 1.23
N THR A 39 6.98 0.11 0.89
CA THR A 39 6.03 -0.99 1.06
C THR A 39 5.86 -1.65 -0.31
N PRO A 40 6.29 -2.92 -0.48
CA PRO A 40 6.19 -3.62 -1.76
C PRO A 40 4.77 -3.67 -2.31
N LEU A 41 4.62 -3.94 -3.60
CA LEU A 41 3.31 -4.03 -4.24
C LEU A 41 2.48 -5.15 -3.60
N HIS A 42 1.32 -4.79 -3.07
CA HIS A 42 0.42 -5.70 -2.36
C HIS A 42 -1.03 -5.22 -2.43
N PHE A 43 -1.98 -6.00 -1.95
CA PHE A 43 -3.34 -5.54 -1.72
C PHE A 43 -3.82 -5.84 -0.29
N ASP A 44 -4.76 -5.02 0.17
CA ASP A 44 -5.50 -5.24 1.41
C ASP A 44 -6.90 -5.81 1.11
N SER A 45 -7.49 -6.53 2.06
CA SER A 45 -8.85 -7.07 1.94
C SER A 45 -9.95 -6.03 2.23
N PHE A 46 -9.57 -4.85 2.72
CA PHE A 46 -10.47 -3.81 3.20
C PHE A 46 -10.42 -2.58 2.31
N ASP A 47 -11.50 -1.81 2.29
CA ASP A 47 -11.44 -0.44 1.77
C ASP A 47 -10.53 0.38 2.67
N ASN A 48 -9.72 1.26 2.07
CA ASN A 48 -8.68 1.97 2.79
C ASN A 48 -8.70 3.47 2.47
N LEU A 49 -8.85 4.30 3.51
CA LEU A 49 -8.62 5.74 3.43
C LEU A 49 -7.23 6.00 3.98
N PHE A 50 -6.28 6.24 3.08
CA PHE A 50 -4.89 6.53 3.43
C PHE A 50 -4.70 8.05 3.51
N VAL A 51 -4.24 8.57 4.64
CA VAL A 51 -4.12 10.01 4.92
C VAL A 51 -2.67 10.35 5.24
N GLN A 52 -2.14 11.34 4.53
CA GLN A 52 -0.77 11.81 4.73
C GLN A 52 -0.75 12.98 5.72
N ILE A 53 0.01 12.85 6.82
CA ILE A 53 0.07 13.86 7.89
C ILE A 53 1.37 14.67 7.82
N VAL A 54 2.50 14.00 7.65
CA VAL A 54 3.83 14.65 7.62
C VAL A 54 4.62 14.09 6.45
N GLY A 55 5.41 14.94 5.76
CA GLY A 55 6.24 14.53 4.65
C GLY A 55 5.43 14.11 3.42
N ALA A 56 6.04 13.37 2.51
CA ALA A 56 5.41 12.99 1.25
C ALA A 56 5.61 11.51 0.92
N LYS A 57 4.62 10.92 0.25
CA LYS A 57 4.66 9.53 -0.23
C LYS A 57 4.28 9.44 -1.70
N TYR A 58 5.05 8.68 -2.46
CA TYR A 58 4.65 8.22 -3.78
C TYR A 58 3.79 6.97 -3.62
N VAL A 59 2.65 6.93 -4.29
CA VAL A 59 1.74 5.79 -4.32
C VAL A 59 1.45 5.43 -5.77
N ARG A 60 1.56 4.14 -6.09
CA ARG A 60 1.10 3.56 -7.36
C ARG A 60 -0.02 2.58 -7.07
N ILE A 61 -1.11 2.63 -7.82
CA ILE A 61 -2.29 1.78 -7.66
C ILE A 61 -2.62 1.09 -8.98
N TYR A 62 -2.86 -0.22 -8.92
CA TYR A 62 -3.43 -1.02 -10.00
C TYR A 62 -4.81 -1.52 -9.58
N GLY A 63 -5.73 -1.57 -10.53
CA GLY A 63 -7.02 -2.21 -10.32
C GLY A 63 -6.88 -3.70 -10.05
N ARG A 64 -7.90 -4.29 -9.42
CA ARG A 64 -7.93 -5.73 -9.13
C ARG A 64 -7.86 -6.57 -10.41
N GLU A 65 -8.42 -6.08 -11.50
CA GLU A 65 -8.41 -6.67 -12.83
C GLU A 65 -7.00 -6.89 -13.40
N GLU A 66 -6.00 -6.18 -12.89
CA GLU A 66 -4.61 -6.33 -13.33
C GLU A 66 -3.87 -7.48 -12.61
N THR A 67 -4.51 -8.16 -11.64
CA THR A 67 -3.89 -9.20 -10.78
C THR A 67 -3.07 -10.24 -11.55
N ASP A 68 -3.58 -10.70 -12.70
CA ASP A 68 -2.91 -11.77 -13.47
C ASP A 68 -1.57 -11.32 -14.06
N LYS A 69 -1.36 -10.01 -14.24
CA LYS A 69 -0.11 -9.41 -14.73
C LYS A 69 0.86 -9.07 -13.60
N LEU A 70 0.43 -9.13 -12.34
CA LEU A 70 1.20 -8.64 -11.19
C LEU A 70 1.97 -9.76 -10.46
N HIS A 71 2.16 -10.93 -11.05
CA HIS A 71 3.03 -12.00 -10.54
C HIS A 71 2.91 -12.23 -9.03
N VAL A 72 1.70 -12.60 -8.60
CA VAL A 72 1.39 -12.86 -7.19
C VAL A 72 2.35 -13.91 -6.62
N ILE A 73 3.01 -13.58 -5.51
CA ILE A 73 3.87 -14.51 -4.79
C ILE A 73 2.99 -15.59 -4.18
N ARG A 74 3.19 -16.83 -4.61
CA ARG A 74 2.51 -18.02 -4.11
C ARG A 74 3.53 -19.00 -3.59
N ALA A 75 3.16 -19.76 -2.56
CA ALA A 75 3.96 -20.91 -2.13
C ALA A 75 4.09 -21.89 -3.30
N LYS A 76 5.32 -22.19 -3.73
CA LYS A 76 5.59 -23.26 -4.70
C LYS A 76 5.96 -24.53 -3.95
N ASN A 77 5.39 -25.66 -4.35
CA ASN A 77 5.80 -27.01 -3.92
C ASN A 77 5.91 -27.22 -2.39
N ASN A 78 4.91 -26.81 -1.60
CA ASN A 78 4.93 -26.89 -0.13
C ASN A 78 6.12 -26.18 0.55
N GLN A 79 6.92 -25.41 -0.17
CA GLN A 79 7.88 -24.48 0.42
C GLN A 79 7.15 -23.17 0.65
N LEU A 80 6.90 -22.88 1.92
CA LEU A 80 6.43 -21.57 2.35
C LEU A 80 7.45 -20.53 1.87
N PRO A 81 7.02 -19.34 1.44
CA PRO A 81 7.95 -18.23 1.26
C PRO A 81 8.78 -18.09 2.53
N GLU A 82 10.10 -17.91 2.41
CA GLU A 82 11.02 -17.84 3.57
C GLU A 82 10.63 -16.72 4.55
N SER A 83 9.86 -15.73 4.08
CA SER A 83 9.24 -14.69 4.88
C SER A 83 7.73 -14.91 5.06
N ASP A 84 7.17 -14.55 6.23
CA ASP A 84 5.72 -14.45 6.42
C ASP A 84 5.04 -13.50 5.41
N TYR A 85 5.82 -12.56 4.87
CA TYR A 85 5.50 -11.73 3.70
C TYR A 85 5.28 -12.61 2.46
N GLY A 86 4.02 -12.94 2.16
CA GLY A 86 3.61 -13.65 0.93
C GLY A 86 2.72 -14.88 1.15
N LYS A 87 2.58 -15.37 2.39
CA LYS A 87 1.73 -16.54 2.70
C LYS A 87 0.25 -16.33 2.38
N GLN A 88 -0.21 -15.08 2.41
CA GLN A 88 -1.60 -14.71 2.16
C GLN A 88 -1.95 -14.52 0.67
N GLY A 89 -0.97 -14.65 -0.24
CA GLY A 89 -1.20 -14.47 -1.67
C GLY A 89 -1.61 -13.04 -2.07
N ASN A 90 -1.26 -12.07 -1.24
CA ASN A 90 -1.57 -10.65 -1.44
C ASN A 90 -0.34 -9.78 -1.77
N MET A 91 0.82 -10.41 -1.96
CA MET A 91 2.07 -9.74 -2.30
C MET A 91 2.44 -10.04 -3.75
N SER A 92 3.04 -9.07 -4.43
CA SER A 92 3.53 -9.19 -5.80
C SER A 92 5.05 -9.30 -5.83
N ALA A 93 5.58 -10.07 -6.79
CA ALA A 93 7.01 -10.13 -7.08
C ALA A 93 7.50 -8.94 -7.93
N VAL A 94 6.59 -8.09 -8.42
CA VAL A 94 6.90 -6.92 -9.25
C VAL A 94 7.62 -5.87 -8.42
N ASN A 95 8.73 -5.37 -8.95
CA ASN A 95 9.42 -4.23 -8.36
C ASN A 95 9.08 -2.99 -9.19
N CYS A 96 8.07 -2.25 -8.72
CA CYS A 96 7.49 -1.11 -9.45
C CYS A 96 8.53 -0.07 -9.92
N GLU A 97 9.68 0.07 -9.26
CA GLU A 97 10.67 1.10 -9.62
C GLU A 97 11.79 0.58 -10.51
N ILE A 98 12.15 -0.70 -10.37
CA ILE A 98 13.15 -1.33 -11.22
C ILE A 98 12.54 -1.66 -12.58
N ASP A 99 11.29 -2.13 -12.59
CA ASP A 99 10.64 -2.61 -13.81
C ASP A 99 10.37 -1.47 -14.83
N ASP A 100 10.26 -0.24 -14.33
CA ASP A 100 10.17 0.98 -15.13
C ASP A 100 11.53 1.38 -15.75
N VAL A 101 12.62 1.25 -15.00
CA VAL A 101 13.95 1.76 -15.40
C VAL A 101 14.65 0.85 -16.40
N LEU A 102 14.48 -0.47 -16.29
CA LEU A 102 15.31 -1.44 -17.02
C LEU A 102 14.95 -1.63 -18.51
N GLY A 103 13.85 -1.05 -19.02
CA GLY A 103 13.46 -1.15 -20.43
C GLY A 103 13.13 -2.58 -20.91
N SER A 104 12.53 -2.70 -22.10
CA SER A 104 11.89 -3.93 -22.64
C SER A 104 12.73 -5.22 -22.54
N GLY A 105 14.07 -5.13 -22.49
CA GLY A 105 14.97 -6.28 -22.54
C GLY A 105 15.56 -6.81 -21.21
N LYS A 106 15.31 -6.18 -20.06
CA LYS A 106 15.96 -6.60 -18.77
C LYS A 106 15.02 -6.82 -17.59
N CYS A 107 13.73 -6.56 -17.73
CA CYS A 107 12.80 -6.84 -16.64
C CYS A 107 12.43 -8.30 -16.59
N ALA A 108 12.47 -8.86 -15.39
CA ALA A 108 12.07 -10.25 -15.14
C ALA A 108 10.58 -10.50 -15.47
N ASN A 109 9.77 -9.43 -15.54
CA ASN A 109 8.31 -9.51 -15.60
C ASN A 109 7.77 -8.66 -16.77
N SER A 110 7.71 -9.22 -17.98
CA SER A 110 7.20 -8.51 -19.17
C SER A 110 5.71 -8.18 -19.09
N GLU A 111 4.91 -9.04 -18.46
CA GLU A 111 3.44 -8.89 -18.36
C GLU A 111 3.04 -7.75 -17.43
N ALA A 112 3.79 -7.53 -16.34
CA ALA A 112 3.57 -6.43 -15.40
C ALA A 112 3.61 -5.03 -16.04
N ARG A 113 4.26 -4.91 -17.20
CA ARG A 113 4.34 -3.66 -17.97
C ARG A 113 3.08 -3.34 -18.75
N GLU A 114 2.31 -4.36 -19.06
CA GLU A 114 1.01 -4.21 -19.71
C GLU A 114 -0.11 -3.93 -18.70
N ALA A 115 0.22 -3.91 -17.41
CA ALA A 115 -0.72 -3.57 -16.36
C ALA A 115 -0.94 -2.05 -16.31
N THR A 116 -2.21 -1.63 -16.34
CA THR A 116 -2.58 -0.23 -16.22
C THR A 116 -2.52 0.19 -14.76
N PHE A 117 -1.90 1.33 -14.48
CA PHE A 117 -1.86 1.90 -13.13
C PHE A 117 -2.14 3.39 -13.12
N LYS A 118 -2.46 3.88 -11.92
CA LYS A 118 -2.48 5.30 -11.58
C LYS A 118 -1.40 5.56 -10.54
N GLU A 119 -0.88 6.77 -10.51
CA GLU A 119 0.11 7.18 -9.53
C GLU A 119 -0.18 8.58 -9.00
N VAL A 120 0.26 8.82 -7.77
CA VAL A 120 0.10 10.10 -7.10
C VAL A 120 1.23 10.30 -6.10
N VAL A 121 1.65 11.55 -5.95
CA VAL A 121 2.46 11.97 -4.80
C VAL A 121 1.52 12.63 -3.81
N MET A 122 1.43 12.05 -2.62
CA MET A 122 0.65 12.58 -1.51
C MET A 122 1.50 13.50 -0.65
N PHE A 123 0.94 14.65 -0.30
CA PHE A 123 1.49 15.65 0.61
C PHE A 123 0.63 15.76 1.88
N PRO A 124 1.11 16.46 2.93
CA PRO A 124 0.35 16.65 4.16
C PRO A 124 -1.06 17.23 3.88
N GLY A 125 -2.08 16.56 4.40
CA GLY A 125 -3.49 16.92 4.20
C GLY A 125 -4.19 16.14 3.08
N ASP A 126 -3.45 15.44 2.21
CA ASP A 126 -4.05 14.61 1.18
C ASP A 126 -4.66 13.33 1.76
N CYS A 127 -5.80 12.95 1.20
CA CYS A 127 -6.49 11.70 1.46
C CYS A 127 -6.60 10.90 0.16
N LEU A 128 -6.25 9.62 0.20
CA LEU A 128 -6.32 8.70 -0.93
C LEU A 128 -7.20 7.52 -0.57
N PHE A 129 -8.31 7.37 -1.30
CA PHE A 129 -9.14 6.17 -1.22
C PHE A 129 -8.53 5.06 -2.08
N ILE A 130 -8.27 3.91 -1.46
CA ILE A 130 -7.78 2.69 -2.11
C ILE A 130 -8.85 1.62 -1.91
N PRO A 131 -9.55 1.21 -2.98
CA PRO A 131 -10.59 0.19 -2.89
C PRO A 131 -10.05 -1.16 -2.40
N ALA A 132 -10.89 -1.92 -1.72
CA ALA A 132 -10.56 -3.29 -1.32
C ALA A 132 -10.02 -4.10 -2.50
N ARG A 133 -8.89 -4.79 -2.26
CA ARG A 133 -8.17 -5.63 -3.23
C ARG A 133 -7.53 -4.89 -4.40
N ALA A 134 -7.53 -3.54 -4.40
CA ALA A 134 -6.67 -2.79 -5.30
C ALA A 134 -5.21 -2.97 -4.89
N TRP A 135 -4.36 -3.26 -5.87
CA TRP A 135 -2.93 -3.42 -5.63
C TRP A 135 -2.30 -2.04 -5.48
N HIS A 136 -1.44 -1.87 -4.49
CA HIS A 136 -0.77 -0.60 -4.26
C HIS A 136 0.68 -0.78 -3.79
N TYR A 137 1.54 0.10 -4.29
CA TYR A 137 2.93 0.26 -3.90
C TYR A 137 3.12 1.63 -3.30
N VAL A 138 3.90 1.72 -2.22
CA VAL A 138 4.12 2.98 -1.49
C VAL A 138 5.60 3.20 -1.23
N ARG A 139 6.09 4.41 -1.48
CA ARG A 139 7.44 4.85 -1.10
C ARG A 139 7.41 6.19 -0.37
N GLY A 140 8.10 6.27 0.75
CA GLY A 140 8.40 7.54 1.43
C GLY A 140 9.36 8.40 0.60
N LEU A 141 8.97 9.62 0.27
CA LEU A 141 9.84 10.61 -0.39
C LEU A 141 10.62 11.47 0.61
N SER A 142 10.18 11.47 1.86
CA SER A 142 10.81 12.13 3.00
C SER A 142 10.47 11.39 4.29
N THR A 143 11.06 11.80 5.42
CA THR A 143 10.55 11.37 6.73
C THR A 143 9.06 11.70 6.81
N SER A 144 8.24 10.70 7.10
CA SER A 144 6.80 10.79 6.91
C SER A 144 6.01 10.11 8.01
N ILE A 145 4.81 10.66 8.24
CA ILE A 145 3.77 10.09 9.09
C ILE A 145 2.48 10.02 8.28
N SER A 146 1.84 8.85 8.27
CA SER A 146 0.54 8.62 7.63
C SER A 146 -0.37 7.85 8.57
N VAL A 147 -1.67 8.03 8.44
CA VAL A 147 -2.69 7.19 9.09
C VAL A 147 -3.52 6.53 8.01
N ASN A 148 -3.90 5.29 8.22
CA ASN A 148 -4.86 4.64 7.35
C ASN A 148 -6.03 4.06 8.14
N TYR A 149 -7.20 4.12 7.53
CA TYR A 149 -8.47 3.66 8.09
C TYR A 149 -8.98 2.50 7.22
N TRP A 150 -9.18 1.32 7.80
CA TRP A 150 -9.73 0.15 7.11
C TRP A 150 -11.17 -0.10 7.53
N TRP A 151 -12.08 -0.30 6.58
CA TRP A 151 -13.48 -0.71 6.81
C TRP A 151 -13.97 -1.75 5.80
#